data_AF-A0A0M3KJ80-F1
#
_entry.id   AF-A0A0M3KJ80-F1
#
_cell.length_a   1.000
_cell.length_b   1.000
_cell.length_c   1.000
_cell.angle_alpha   90.00
_cell.angle_beta   90.00
_cell.angle_gamma   90.00
#
_symmetry.space_group_name_H-M   'P 1'
#
loop_
_entity.id
_entity.type
_entity.pdbx_description
1 polymer ?
#
loop_
_entity_poly.entity_id
_entity_poly.type
_entity_poly.pdbx_seq_one_letter_code
_entity_poly.pdbx_strand_id
1 'polypeptide(L)' 'MGPCERSDRVPEGKSAHTLLLAGVFRGGFDVLAKAKLAIDPADQTVTLNLVVRSDNESVSAAIASAIE' A
#
# COMPACT_ATOMS: atom_id res chain seq x y z
N MET A 1 1.14 -8.45 5.50
CA MET A 1 1.54 -8.46 4.08
C MET A 1 3.03 -8.18 4.01
N GLY A 2 3.74 -8.74 3.04
CA GLY A 2 5.17 -8.50 2.83
C GLY A 2 5.42 -7.53 1.68
N PRO A 3 6.49 -6.73 1.72
CA PRO A 3 6.89 -5.88 0.61
C PRO A 3 7.38 -6.72 -0.57
N CYS A 4 6.97 -6.33 -1.78
CA CYS A 4 7.39 -6.95 -3.02
C CYS A 4 8.50 -6.11 -3.68
N GLU A 5 9.35 -6.74 -4.48
CA GLU A 5 10.29 -6.04 -5.38
C GLU A 5 11.23 -5.03 -4.70
N ARG A 6 11.52 -5.24 -3.40
CA ARG A 6 12.30 -4.29 -2.57
C ARG A 6 11.69 -2.88 -2.49
N SER A 7 10.38 -2.78 -2.73
CA SER A 7 9.62 -1.54 -2.64
C SER A 7 9.48 -1.01 -1.20
N ASP A 8 10.02 -1.70 -0.20
CA ASP A 8 10.25 -1.18 1.15
C ASP A 8 11.38 -0.14 1.21
N ARG A 9 12.24 -0.07 0.18
CA ARG A 9 13.38 0.85 0.15
C ARG A 9 13.05 2.09 -0.67
N VAL A 10 13.00 3.23 0.00
CA VAL A 10 12.88 4.55 -0.66
C VAL A 10 14.28 5.02 -1.07
N PRO A 11 14.53 5.32 -2.35
CA PRO A 11 15.80 5.90 -2.77
C PRO A 11 15.99 7.31 -2.18
N GLU A 12 17.23 7.68 -1.88
CA GLU A 12 17.55 8.99 -1.33
C GLU A 12 17.13 10.13 -2.28
N GLY A 13 16.65 11.24 -1.70
CA GLY A 13 16.21 12.43 -2.45
C GLY A 13 14.88 12.28 -3.19
N LYS A 14 14.12 11.19 -2.98
CA LYS A 14 12.79 11.00 -3.58
C LYS A 14 11.69 11.55 -2.69
N SER A 15 10.85 12.40 -3.26
CA SER A 15 9.62 12.92 -2.64
C SER A 15 8.38 12.08 -2.99
N ALA A 16 8.50 11.08 -3.85
CA ALA A 16 7.42 10.17 -4.20
C ALA A 16 7.93 8.73 -4.25
N HIS A 17 7.08 7.79 -3.84
CA HIS A 17 7.42 6.38 -3.72
C HIS A 17 6.21 5.49 -4.00
N THR A 18 6.46 4.25 -4.44
CA THR A 18 5.41 3.24 -4.58
C THR A 18 5.81 2.01 -3.77
N LEU A 19 5.00 1.68 -2.77
CA LEU A 19 5.11 0.47 -1.98
C LEU A 19 4.16 -0.59 -2.54
N LEU A 20 4.71 -1.76 -2.86
CA LEU A 20 3.98 -2.93 -3.34
C LEU A 20 3.92 -3.96 -2.23
N LEU A 21 2.72 -4.45 -1.92
CA LEU A 21 2.50 -5.41 -0.85
C LEU A 21 1.72 -6.62 -1.39
N ALA A 22 2.10 -7.80 -0.94
CA ALA A 22 1.34 -9.02 -1.16
C ALA A 22 1.18 -9.79 0.15
N GLY A 23 0.09 -10.54 0.29
CA GLY A 23 -0.12 -11.43 1.42
C GLY A 23 -1.39 -12.24 1.27
N VAL A 24 -1.67 -13.06 2.29
CA VAL A 24 -2.85 -13.92 2.34
C VAL A 24 -3.68 -13.52 3.56
N PHE A 25 -4.96 -13.24 3.35
CA PHE A 25 -5.92 -12.97 4.41
C PHE A 25 -6.49 -14.28 4.98
N ARG A 26 -7.11 -14.21 6.16
CA ARG A 26 -7.76 -15.38 6.79
C ARG A 26 -8.74 -16.03 5.79
N GLY A 27 -8.67 -17.35 5.67
CA GLY A 27 -9.44 -18.11 4.68
C GLY A 27 -8.70 -18.37 3.37
N GLY A 28 -7.44 -17.96 3.24
CA GLY A 28 -6.62 -18.27 2.07
C GLY A 28 -6.82 -17.30 0.90
N PHE A 29 -7.43 -16.13 1.14
CA PHE A 29 -7.64 -15.14 0.09
C PHE A 29 -6.35 -14.35 -0.16
N ASP A 30 -5.86 -14.40 -1.39
CA ASP A 30 -4.76 -13.54 -1.81
C ASP A 30 -5.18 -12.07 -1.78
N VAL A 31 -4.27 -11.24 -1.29
CA VAL A 31 -4.45 -9.78 -1.22
C VAL A 31 -3.20 -9.10 -1.76
N LEU A 32 -3.44 -8.16 -2.67
CA LEU A 32 -2.43 -7.28 -3.23
C LEU A 32 -2.77 -5.85 -2.86
N ALA A 33 -1.77 -5.06 -2.44
CA ALA A 33 -1.94 -3.65 -2.22
C ALA A 33 -0.82 -2.84 -2.89
N LYS A 34 -1.20 -1.67 -3.40
CA LYS A 34 -0.30 -0.68 -3.99
C LYS A 34 -0.56 0.64 -3.31
N ALA A 35 0.44 1.13 -2.60
CA ALA A 35 0.43 2.41 -1.92
C ALA A 35 1.35 3.37 -2.69
N LYS A 36 0.78 4.41 -3.30
CA LYS A 36 1.55 5.52 -3.87
C LYS A 36 1.63 6.63 -2.84
N LEU A 37 2.84 7.00 -2.46
CA LEU A 37 3.11 8.01 -1.45
C LEU A 37 3.78 9.22 -2.12
N ALA A 38 3.40 10.41 -1.70
CA ALA A 38 4.06 11.65 -2.09
C ALA A 38 4.17 12.58 -0.88
N ILE A 39 5.32 13.24 -0.72
CA ILE A 39 5.54 14.28 0.28
C ILE A 39 4.97 15.57 -0.28
N ASP A 40 4.06 16.21 0.45
CA ASP A 40 3.59 17.55 0.13
C ASP A 40 4.70 18.57 0.52
N PRO A 41 5.23 19.34 -0.45
CA PRO A 41 6.30 20.29 -0.16
C PRO A 41 5.85 21.46 0.73
N ALA A 42 4.56 21.77 0.79
CA ALA A 42 4.03 22.90 1.53
C ALA A 42 4.05 22.68 3.05
N ASP A 43 3.75 21.47 3.51
CA ASP A 43 3.61 21.15 4.93
C ASP A 43 4.43 19.92 5.40
N GLN A 44 5.21 19.31 4.50
CA GLN A 44 6.03 18.12 4.76
C GLN A 44 5.22 16.90 5.22
N THR A 45 3.92 16.85 4.90
CA THR A 45 3.07 15.69 5.15
C THR A 45 3.20 14.65 4.03
N VAL A 46 2.64 13.46 4.25
CA VAL A 46 2.61 12.39 3.25
C VAL A 46 1.17 12.16 2.80
N THR A 47 0.94 12.32 1.50
CA THR A 47 -0.32 11.94 0.86
C THR A 47 -0.22 10.51 0.35
N LEU A 48 -1.27 9.72 0.60
CA LEU A 48 -1.36 8.32 0.23
C LEU A 48 -2.51 8.09 -0.75
N ASN A 49 -2.21 7.43 -1.87
CA ASN A 49 -3.20 6.78 -2.72
C ASN A 49 -3.05 5.26 -2.60
N LEU A 50 -4.05 4.62 -1.99
CA LEU A 50 -4.06 3.17 -1.75
C LEU A 50 -5.01 2.47 -2.72
N VAL A 51 -4.53 1.38 -3.33
CA VAL A 51 -5.35 0.45 -4.11
C VAL A 51 -5.16 -0.94 -3.54
N VAL A 52 -6.26 -1.61 -3.19
CA VAL A 52 -6.29 -2.98 -2.68
C VAL A 52 -7.04 -3.86 -3.67
N ARG A 53 -6.55 -5.09 -3.90
CA ARG A 53 -7.22 -6.11 -4.70
C ARG A 53 -7.19 -7.46 -4.00
N SER A 54 -8.31 -8.15 -4.08
CA SER A 54 -8.49 -9.56 -3.73
C SER A 54 -9.64 -10.09 -4.59
N ASP A 55 -9.72 -11.41 -4.77
CA ASP A 55 -10.90 -12.04 -5.40
C ASP A 55 -12.15 -11.98 -4.51
N ASN A 56 -11.99 -11.56 -3.24
CA ASN A 56 -13.06 -11.29 -2.31
C ASN A 56 -13.15 -9.78 -2.01
N GLU A 57 -14.27 -9.16 -2.37
CA GLU A 57 -14.51 -7.73 -2.16
C GLU A 57 -14.47 -7.34 -0.68
N SER A 58 -15.05 -8.14 0.22
CA SER A 58 -15.04 -7.86 1.65
C SER A 58 -13.63 -7.86 2.24
N VAL A 59 -12.73 -8.68 1.68
CA VAL A 59 -11.31 -8.67 2.05
C VAL A 59 -10.63 -7.38 1.56
N SER A 60 -10.92 -6.97 0.32
CA SER A 60 -10.39 -5.70 -0.22
C SER A 60 -10.83 -4.51 0.63
N ALA A 61 -12.12 -4.45 0.99
CA ALA A 61 -12.69 -3.41 1.84
C ALA A 61 -12.09 -3.42 3.25
N ALA A 62 -11.99 -4.59 3.89
CA ALA A 62 -11.44 -4.71 5.25
C ALA A 62 -9.99 -4.23 5.36
N ILE A 63 -9.19 -4.45 4.32
CA ILE A 63 -7.79 -3.98 4.28
C ILE A 63 -7.72 -2.47 4.02
N ALA A 64 -8.57 -1.94 3.12
CA ALA A 64 -8.63 -0.51 2.85
C ALA A 64 -9.08 0.29 4.09
N SER A 65 -10.12 -0.16 4.79
CA SER A 65 -10.66 0.50 5.98
C SER A 65 -9.76 0.43 7.21
N ALA A 66 -8.74 -0.44 7.20
CA ALA A 66 -7.81 -0.56 8.32
C ALA A 66 -6.71 0.52 8.32
N ILE A 67 -6.62 1.32 7.24
CA ILE A 67 -5.64 2.40 7.08
C ILE A 67 -6.29 3.79 7.24
N GLU A 68 -7.62 3.87 7.17
CA GLU A 68 -8.40 5.06 7.54
C GLU A 68 -8.40 5.28 9.06
#